data_AF-A0A6A2ZHB8-F1
#
_entry.id   AF-A0A6A2ZHB8-F1
#
_cell.length_a   1.000
_cell.length_b   1.000
_cell.length_c   1.000
_cell.angle_alpha   90.00
_cell.angle_beta   90.00
_cell.angle_gamma   90.00
#
_symmetry.space_group_name_H-M   'P 1'
#
loop_
_entity.id
_entity.type
_entity.pdbx_description
1 polymer ?
#
loop_
_entity_poly.entity_id
_entity_poly.type
_entity_poly.pdbx_seq_one_letter_code
_entity_poly.pdbx_strand_id
1 'polypeptide(L)' 'MGQFYCLHCDRYFANSTVRDEHFKTKRHKKRMKQMSGPAPHTQLDAELAAGMVGKARAPDCRGTLGAVEGLPFIFLLM' A
#
# COMPACT_ATOMS: atom_id res chain seq x y z
N MET A 1 8.33 -21.18 14.46
CA MET A 1 6.97 -21.42 13.95
C MET A 1 6.41 -20.09 13.45
N GLY A 2 6.32 -19.87 12.13
CA GLY A 2 5.86 -18.57 11.59
C GLY A 2 6.42 -18.22 10.22
N GLN A 3 6.55 -19.19 9.32
CA GLN A 3 7.20 -18.97 8.01
C GLN A 3 6.25 -18.37 6.96
N PHE A 4 4.94 -18.56 7.12
CA PHE A 4 3.95 -18.11 6.13
C PHE A 4 3.19 -16.89 6.65
N TYR A 5 3.69 -15.71 6.29
CA TYR A 5 3.15 -14.41 6.71
C TYR A 5 2.61 -13.61 5.52
N CYS A 6 1.54 -12.84 5.74
CA CYS A 6 1.01 -11.90 4.76
C CYS A 6 1.12 -10.45 5.28
N LEU A 7 1.94 -9.64 4.59
CA LEU A 7 2.22 -8.24 4.92
C LEU A 7 1.00 -7.34 4.88
N HIS A 8 0.06 -7.60 3.98
CA HIS A 8 -1.13 -6.76 3.83
C HIS A 8 -2.22 -7.10 4.85
N CYS A 9 -2.19 -8.32 5.40
CA CYS A 9 -3.26 -8.81 6.26
C CYS A 9 -2.89 -9.00 7.73
N ASP A 10 -1.62 -8.83 8.09
CA ASP A 10 -1.09 -9.00 9.46
C ASP A 10 -1.52 -10.34 10.08
N ARG A 11 -1.54 -11.40 9.24
CA ARG A 11 -1.98 -12.74 9.60
C ARG A 11 -0.92 -13.77 9.28
N TYR A 12 -0.76 -14.70 10.20
CA TYR A 12 0.11 -15.88 10.06
C TYR A 12 -0.71 -17.09 9.65
N PHE A 13 -0.15 -17.90 8.76
CA PHE A 13 -0.74 -19.14 8.29
C PHE A 13 0.15 -20.33 8.65
N ALA A 14 -0.46 -21.52 8.76
CA ALA A 14 0.25 -22.76 9.07
C ALA A 14 0.93 -23.40 7.85
N ASN A 15 0.33 -23.24 6.65
CA ASN A 15 0.76 -23.90 5.41
C ASN A 15 1.01 -22.88 4.28
N SER A 16 1.89 -23.22 3.33
CA SER A 16 2.15 -22.42 2.12
C SER A 16 0.94 -22.33 1.19
N THR A 17 0.21 -23.43 1.02
CA THR A 17 -1.00 -23.52 0.18
C THR A 17 -2.11 -22.58 0.65
N VAL A 18 -2.34 -22.52 1.97
CA VAL A 18 -3.33 -21.62 2.59
C VAL A 18 -2.96 -20.15 2.35
N ARG A 19 -1.66 -19.83 2.31
CA ARG A 19 -1.18 -18.48 1.98
C ARG A 19 -1.47 -18.13 0.51
N ASP A 20 -1.30 -19.06 -0.42
CA ASP A 20 -1.65 -18.85 -1.84
C ASP A 20 -3.14 -18.64 -2.07
N GLU A 21 -3.97 -19.42 -1.36
CA GLU A 21 -5.41 -19.23 -1.36
C GLU A 21 -5.79 -17.86 -0.78
N HIS A 22 -5.14 -17.43 0.30
CA HIS A 22 -5.36 -16.12 0.92
C HIS A 22 -5.19 -14.96 -0.08
N PHE A 23 -4.14 -14.98 -0.91
CA PHE A 23 -3.92 -13.93 -1.94
C PHE A 23 -5.04 -13.85 -2.99
N LYS A 24 -5.68 -14.99 -3.29
CA LYS A 24 -6.77 -15.04 -4.28
C LYS A 24 -8.10 -14.51 -3.72
N THR A 25 -8.26 -14.47 -2.40
CA THR A 25 -9.50 -14.05 -1.73
C THR A 25 -9.86 -12.59 -2.00
N LYS A 26 -11.17 -12.30 -2.02
CA LYS A 26 -11.70 -10.94 -2.21
C LYS A 26 -11.27 -9.98 -1.12
N ARG A 27 -11.10 -10.45 0.13
CA ARG A 27 -10.66 -9.60 1.25
C ARG A 27 -9.25 -9.07 1.03
N HIS A 28 -8.33 -9.95 0.62
CA HIS A 28 -6.94 -9.57 0.35
C HIS A 28 -6.86 -8.56 -0.81
N LYS A 29 -7.52 -8.86 -1.92
CA LYS A 29 -7.56 -7.97 -3.11
C LYS A 29 -8.19 -6.61 -2.82
N LYS A 30 -9.23 -6.56 -1.98
CA LYS A 30 -9.84 -5.29 -1.55
C LYS A 30 -8.85 -4.42 -0.80
N ARG A 31 -8.08 -5.00 0.14
CA ARG A 31 -7.10 -4.25 0.91
C ARG A 31 -5.92 -3.77 0.06
N MET A 32 -5.46 -4.60 -0.88
CA MET A 32 -4.45 -4.20 -1.86
C MET A 32 -4.92 -2.99 -2.69
N LYS A 33 -6.18 -3.01 -3.16
CA LYS A 33 -6.76 -1.88 -3.91
C LYS A 33 -6.95 -0.62 -3.07
N GLN A 34 -7.22 -0.75 -1.76
CA GLN A 34 -7.32 0.40 -0.85
C GLN A 34 -5.96 1.07 -0.63
N MET A 35 -4.89 0.28 -0.52
CA MET A 35 -3.53 0.80 -0.35
C MET A 35 -2.99 1.46 -1.62
N SER A 36 -3.34 0.93 -2.80
CA SER A 36 -3.03 1.53 -4.11
C SER A 36 -4.04 2.60 -4.55
N GLY A 37 -5.00 2.95 -3.69
CA GLY A 37 -6.10 3.85 -3.99
C GLY A 37 -5.69 5.33 -3.99
N PRO A 38 -6.67 6.25 -4.15
CA PRO A 38 -6.42 7.68 -3.98
C PRO A 38 -5.85 7.96 -2.60
N ALA A 39 -5.09 9.06 -2.49
CA ALA A 39 -4.48 9.50 -1.24
C ALA A 39 -5.48 9.36 -0.07
N PRO A 40 -5.04 8.82 1.08
CA PRO A 40 -5.94 8.60 2.22
C PRO A 40 -6.63 9.92 2.58
N HIS A 41 -7.96 9.87 2.74
CA HIS A 41 -8.77 11.05 3.03
C HIS A 41 -8.19 11.78 4.25
N THR A 42 -7.65 12.96 4.03
CA THR A 42 -6.99 13.71 5.08
C THR A 42 -8.02 14.52 5.86
N GLN A 43 -7.64 14.97 7.06
CA GLN A 43 -8.47 15.88 7.84
C GLN A 43 -8.80 17.16 7.05
N LEU A 44 -7.86 17.61 6.21
CA LEU A 44 -8.03 18.78 5.35
C LEU A 44 -9.14 18.58 4.30
N ASP A 45 -9.27 17.37 3.74
CA ASP A 45 -10.35 17.03 2.81
C ASP A 45 -11.73 17.07 3.51
N ALA A 46 -11.77 16.68 4.79
CA ALA A 46 -12.99 16.73 5.61
C ALA A 46 -13.40 18.18 5.92
N GLU A 47 -12.43 19.00 6.30
CA GLU A 47 -12.66 20.40 6.67
C GLU A 47 -13.06 21.25 5.46
N LEU A 48 -12.47 20.98 4.29
CA LEU A 48 -12.86 21.59 3.02
C LEU A 48 -14.29 21.19 2.62
N ALA A 49 -14.66 19.92 2.75
CA ALA A 49 -16.02 19.45 2.49
C ALA A 49 -17.05 20.03 3.50
N ALA A 50 -16.62 20.29 4.74
CA ALA A 50 -17.43 20.91 5.78
C ALA A 50 -17.52 22.44 5.70
N GLY A 51 -16.84 23.08 4.72
CA GLY A 51 -16.89 24.53 4.51
C GLY A 51 -16.15 25.36 5.55
N MET A 52 -15.26 24.75 6.35
CA MET A 52 -14.41 25.47 7.30
C MET A 52 -13.03 25.75 6.68
N VAL A 53 -12.71 27.03 6.47
CA VAL A 53 -11.38 27.49 6.04
C VAL A 53 -10.38 27.42 7.22
N GLY A 54 -10.04 26.20 7.64
CA GLY A 54 -8.98 25.91 8.60
C GLY A 54 -7.63 25.87 7.89
N LYS A 55 -6.68 26.70 8.32
CA LYS A 55 -5.36 26.83 7.69
C LYS A 55 -4.66 25.47 7.59
N ALA A 56 -4.39 25.02 6.37
CA ALA A 56 -3.56 23.86 6.10
C ALA A 56 -2.16 24.07 6.69
N ARG A 57 -1.90 23.48 7.86
CA ARG A 57 -0.56 23.05 8.22
C ARG A 57 -0.50 21.57 7.88
N ALA A 58 0.16 21.26 6.76
CA ALA A 58 0.39 19.89 6.34
C ALA A 58 1.32 19.19 7.35
N PRO A 59 0.98 17.95 7.74
CA PRO A 59 2.00 16.93 7.85
C PRO A 59 1.78 15.84 6.80
N ASP A 60 2.90 15.47 6.18
CA ASP A 60 3.09 14.53 5.09
C ASP A 60 2.37 13.17 5.24
N CYS A 61 1.84 12.69 4.10
CA CYS A 61 2.01 11.31 3.67
C CYS A 61 2.75 11.25 2.33
N ARG A 62 3.66 12.20 2.12
CA ARG A 62 4.63 12.19 1.02
C ARG A 62 5.76 11.23 1.39
N GLY A 63 5.42 9.95 1.48
CA GLY A 63 6.38 8.91 1.14
C GLY A 63 6.66 9.11 -0.34
N THR A 64 7.79 9.77 -0.63
CA THR A 64 8.34 9.90 -1.98
C THR A 64 8.27 8.54 -2.66
N LEU A 65 7.41 8.49 -3.67
CA LEU A 65 7.31 7.40 -4.62
C LEU A 65 8.73 7.11 -5.10
N GLY A 66 9.19 5.89 -4.80
CA GLY A 66 10.38 5.33 -5.40
C GLY A 66 10.31 5.58 -6.89
N ALA A 67 11.33 6.26 -7.38
CA ALA A 67 11.67 6.28 -8.79
C ALA A 67 11.50 4.85 -9.33
N VAL A 68 10.65 4.74 -10.34
CA VAL A 68 10.91 3.81 -11.45
C VAL A 68 12.40 3.86 -11.75
N GLU A 69 13.08 2.72 -11.82
CA GLU A 69 14.29 2.41 -12.61
C GLU A 69 14.93 1.13 -12.05
N GLY A 70 14.18 0.02 -12.13
CA GLY A 70 14.78 -1.29 -12.24
C GLY A 70 15.07 -1.57 -13.71
N LEU A 71 16.26 -1.22 -14.19
CA LEU A 71 16.84 -1.83 -15.38
C LEU A 71 18.32 -2.15 -15.09
N PRO A 72 18.71 -3.43 -15.03
CA PRO A 72 20.12 -3.81 -14.89
C PRO A 72 20.88 -3.42 -16.17
N PHE A 73 21.90 -2.57 -16.00
CA PHE A 73 22.88 -2.10 -16.98
C PHE A 73 23.83 -3.21 -17.50
N ILE A 74 23.38 -4.47 -17.56
CA ILE A 74 24.22 -5.62 -17.92
C ILE A 74 24.31 -5.84 -19.45
N PHE A 75 23.59 -5.08 -20.27
CA PHE A 75 23.54 -5.31 -21.73
C PHE A 75 24.50 -4.45 -22.59
N LEU A 76 25.57 -3.84 -22.03
CA LEU A 76 26.50 -3.01 -22.81
C LEU A 76 27.99 -3.40 -22.75
N LEU A 77 28.38 -4.59 -22.30
CA LEU A 77 29.78 -4.99 -22.50
C LEU A 77 30.00 -6.51 -22.53
N MET A 78 29.58 -7.18 -23.60
CA MET A 78 30.15 -8.38 -24.25
C MET A 78 29.46 -8.56 -25.60
#